data_AF-A0A182EY27-F1
#
_entry.id   AF-A0A182EY27-F1
#
_cell.length_a   1.000
_cell.length_b   1.000
_cell.length_c   1.000
_cell.angle_alpha   90.00
_cell.angle_beta   90.00
_cell.angle_gamma   90.00
#
_symmetry.space_group_name_H-M   'P 1'
#
loop_
_entity.id
_entity.type
_entity.pdbx_description
1 polymer ?
#
loop_
_entity_poly.entity_id
_entity_poly.type
_entity_poly.pdbx_seq_one_letter_code
_entity_poly.pdbx_strand_id
1 'polypeptide(L)'
;MGWLMVRKHPEVKRKGSQLDLSDLFNDPILAFQRRHYLKTVALAWFIVPTFVPMYCWGESFMISFYVCTLLRYCSTLHGTWLINSLAHKYGFKPYNPNITSVENLW
;
A
#
# COMPACT_ATOMS: atom_id res chain seq x y z
N MET A 1 10.21 -0.80 -5.03
CA MET A 1 9.72 0.39 -5.74
C MET A 1 9.86 0.37 -7.25
N GLY A 2 11.02 -0.02 -7.80
CA GLY A 2 11.24 -0.02 -9.26
C GLY A 2 10.15 -0.73 -10.07
N TRP A 3 9.58 -1.82 -9.55
CA TRP A 3 8.50 -2.58 -10.22
C TRP A 3 7.21 -1.78 -10.46
N LEU A 4 6.96 -0.68 -9.74
CA LEU A 4 5.83 0.21 -9.98
C LEU A 4 6.08 1.19 -11.13
N MET A 5 7.35 1.46 -11.45
CA MET A 5 7.76 2.45 -12.46
C MET A 5 7.98 1.83 -13.84
N VAL A 6 7.77 0.52 -13.97
CA VAL A 6 7.95 -0.23 -15.21
C VAL A 6 6.69 -1.03 -15.55
N ARG A 7 6.53 -1.38 -16.82
CA ARG A 7 5.45 -2.27 -17.23
C ARG A 7 5.69 -3.66 -16.63
N LYS A 8 4.63 -4.28 -16.10
CA LYS A 8 4.68 -5.66 -15.61
C LYS A 8 5.08 -6.62 -16.72
N HIS A 9 5.94 -7.58 -16.40
CA HIS A 9 6.36 -8.64 -17.31
C HIS A 9 5.14 -9.47 -17.80
N PRO A 10 5.08 -9.92 -19.07
CA PRO A 10 3.94 -10.67 -19.61
C PRO A 10 3.57 -11.91 -18.78
N GLU A 11 4.57 -12.62 -18.25
CA GLU A 11 4.34 -13.80 -17.40
C GLU A 11 3.56 -13.50 -16.12
N VAL A 12 3.69 -12.29 -15.55
CA VAL A 12 2.89 -11.88 -14.38
C VAL A 12 1.41 -11.83 -14.75
N LYS A 13 1.08 -11.37 -15.96
CA LYS A 13 -0.30 -11.34 -16.46
C LYS A 13 -0.81 -12.75 -16.74
N ARG A 14 0.00 -13.55 -17.46
CA ARG A 14 -0.36 -14.92 -17.87
C ARG A 14 -0.58 -15.84 -16.68
N LYS A 15 0.28 -15.77 -15.66
CA LYS A 15 0.13 -16.55 -14.43
C LYS A 15 -0.93 -15.97 -13.51
N GLY A 16 -1.02 -14.64 -13.43
CA GLY A 16 -2.03 -13.96 -12.62
C GLY A 16 -3.47 -14.25 -13.06
N SER A 17 -3.73 -14.45 -14.36
CA SER A 17 -5.05 -14.81 -14.87
C SER A 17 -5.48 -16.24 -14.55
N GLN A 18 -4.59 -17.07 -14.01
CA GLN A 18 -4.88 -18.45 -13.60
C GLN A 18 -5.34 -18.53 -12.14
N LEU A 19 -5.23 -17.43 -11.38
CA LEU A 19 -5.68 -17.36 -10.00
C LEU A 19 -7.21 -17.24 -9.96
N ASP A 20 -7.84 -18.03 -9.10
CA ASP A 20 -9.23 -17.85 -8.74
C ASP A 20 -9.36 -16.61 -7.83
N LEU A 21 -10.21 -15.67 -8.23
CA LEU A 21 -10.53 -14.44 -7.51
C LEU A 21 -12.04 -14.30 -7.26
N SER A 22 -12.79 -15.40 -7.42
CA SER A 22 -14.24 -15.42 -7.30
C SER A 22 -14.71 -14.94 -5.93
N ASP A 23 -13.97 -15.25 -4.87
CA ASP A 23 -14.19 -14.75 -3.51
C ASP A 23 -14.16 -13.21 -3.46
N LEU A 24 -13.14 -12.58 -4.03
CA LEU A 24 -12.98 -11.13 -4.04
C LEU A 24 -14.05 -10.44 -4.89
N PHE A 25 -14.49 -11.07 -5.99
CA PHE A 25 -15.53 -10.53 -6.86
C PHE A 25 -16.94 -10.69 -6.27
N ASN A 26 -17.16 -11.73 -5.47
CA ASN A 26 -18.43 -11.98 -4.79
C ASN A 26 -18.58 -11.19 -3.50
N ASP A 27 -17.50 -10.60 -2.98
CA ASP A 27 -17.55 -9.72 -1.81
C ASP A 27 -18.17 -8.34 -2.20
N PRO A 28 -19.34 -7.98 -1.65
CA PRO A 28 -20.02 -6.73 -1.98
C PRO A 28 -19.26 -5.48 -1.50
N ILE A 29 -18.48 -5.58 -0.42
CA ILE A 29 -17.67 -4.47 0.12
C ILE A 29 -16.52 -4.17 -0.83
N LEU A 30 -15.84 -5.21 -1.33
CA LEU A 30 -14.75 -5.05 -2.29
C LEU A 30 -15.26 -4.58 -3.64
N ALA A 31 -16.42 -5.07 -4.10
CA ALA A 31 -17.06 -4.58 -5.31
C ALA A 31 -17.40 -3.08 -5.22
N PHE A 32 -17.92 -2.63 -4.07
CA PHE A 32 -18.16 -1.22 -3.79
C PHE A 32 -16.86 -0.40 -3.81
N GLN A 33 -15.85 -0.85 -3.08
CA GLN A 33 -14.55 -0.17 -3.01
C GLN A 33 -13.91 -0.04 -4.40
N ARG A 34 -13.95 -1.11 -5.22
CA ARG A 34 -13.42 -1.11 -6.58
C ARG A 34 -14.16 -0.13 -7.49
N ARG A 35 -15.51 -0.06 -7.39
CA ARG A 35 -16.34 0.86 -8.16
C ARG A 35 -16.08 2.33 -7.80
N HIS A 36 -15.78 2.62 -6.54
CA HIS A 36 -15.61 3.98 -6.03
C HIS A 36 -14.17 4.35 -5.67
N TYR A 37 -13.19 3.55 -6.11
CA TYR A 37 -11.81 3.60 -5.66
C TYR A 37 -11.20 5.00 -5.63
N LEU A 38 -11.30 5.74 -6.75
CA LEU A 38 -10.72 7.08 -6.84
C LEU A 38 -11.38 8.07 -5.87
N LYS A 39 -12.71 7.96 -5.66
CA LYS A 39 -13.44 8.81 -4.72
C LYS A 39 -13.04 8.50 -3.29
N THR A 40 -12.96 7.21 -2.94
CA THR A 40 -12.57 6.77 -1.60
C THR A 40 -11.12 7.11 -1.29
N VAL A 41 -10.20 7.02 -2.27
CA VAL A 41 -8.80 7.43 -2.11
C VAL A 41 -8.70 8.95 -1.92
N ALA A 42 -9.35 9.74 -2.78
CA ALA A 42 -9.34 11.19 -2.63
C ALA A 42 -9.86 11.62 -1.24
N LEU A 43 -10.95 11.00 -0.78
CA LEU A 43 -11.52 11.27 0.54
C LEU A 43 -10.56 10.84 1.67
N ALA A 44 -10.21 9.56 1.73
CA ALA A 44 -9.51 8.98 2.87
C ALA A 44 -8.01 9.31 2.93
N TRP A 45 -7.35 9.49 1.78
CA TRP A 45 -5.91 9.73 1.73
C TRP A 45 -5.53 11.20 1.63
N PHE A 46 -6.40 12.06 1.08
CA PHE A 46 -6.09 13.49 0.90
C PHE A 46 -6.98 14.39 1.74
N ILE A 47 -8.31 14.31 1.57
CA ILE A 47 -9.25 15.25 2.19
C ILE A 47 -9.26 15.09 3.71
N VAL A 48 -9.54 13.89 4.20
CA VAL A 48 -9.62 13.62 5.64
C VAL A 48 -8.32 13.99 6.37
N PRO A 49 -7.13 13.49 5.97
CA PRO A 49 -5.89 13.80 6.69
C PRO A 49 -5.40 15.25 6.50
N THR A 50 -5.93 16.03 5.55
CA THR A 50 -5.60 17.45 5.43
C THR A 50 -6.54 18.33 6.26
N PHE A 51 -7.84 18.06 6.23
CA PHE A 51 -8.82 18.96 6.84
C PHE A 51 -9.17 18.61 8.28
N VAL A 52 -9.11 17.35 8.69
CA VAL A 52 -9.32 16.97 10.10
C VAL A 52 -8.32 17.70 11.00
N PRO A 53 -7.01 17.73 10.69
CA PRO A 53 -6.08 18.46 11.53
C PRO A 53 -6.33 19.97 11.62
N MET A 54 -6.66 20.55 10.46
CA MET A 54 -6.93 21.97 10.36
C MET A 54 -8.16 22.39 11.17
N TYR A 55 -9.24 21.61 11.12
CA TYR A 55 -10.50 22.00 11.78
C TYR A 55 -10.63 21.47 13.22
N CYS A 56 -10.11 20.29 13.54
CA CYS A 56 -10.33 19.67 14.85
C CYS A 56 -9.32 20.11 15.92
N TRP A 57 -8.10 20.49 15.54
CA TRP A 57 -7.08 20.95 16.49
C TRP A 57 -6.35 22.23 16.06
N GLY A 58 -6.88 22.94 15.06
CA GLY A 58 -6.43 24.28 14.68
C GLY A 58 -5.07 24.32 13.99
N GLU A 59 -4.66 23.22 13.35
CA GLU A 59 -3.38 23.18 12.62
C GLU A 59 -3.42 24.05 11.36
N SER A 60 -2.26 24.56 10.94
CA SER A 60 -2.18 25.28 9.67
C SER A 60 -2.44 24.36 8.48
N PHE A 61 -3.03 24.89 7.41
CA PHE A 61 -3.26 24.13 6.18
C PHE A 61 -1.97 23.52 5.62
N MET A 62 -0.87 24.28 5.62
CA MET A 62 0.42 23.82 5.10
C MET A 62 0.97 22.64 5.90
N ILE A 63 0.97 22.71 7.23
CA ILE A 63 1.45 21.59 8.06
C ILE A 63 0.54 20.37 7.89
N SER A 64 -0.77 20.57 7.91
CA SER A 64 -1.74 19.48 7.72
C SER A 64 -1.56 18.77 6.37
N PHE A 65 -1.33 19.52 5.30
CA PHE A 65 -1.14 18.95 3.97
C PHE A 65 0.24 18.26 3.82
N TYR A 66 1.33 18.94 4.15
CA TYR A 66 2.67 18.37 3.93
C TYR A 66 3.01 17.25 4.92
N VAL A 67 2.64 17.38 6.19
CA VAL A 67 3.01 16.42 7.24
C VAL A 67 1.94 15.33 7.37
N CYS A 68 0.70 15.69 7.71
CA CYS A 68 -0.34 14.71 8.01
C CYS A 68 -0.81 13.94 6.76
N THR A 69 -0.71 14.55 5.58
CA THR A 69 -1.08 13.90 4.31
C THR A 69 0.12 13.32 3.58
N LEU A 70 1.04 14.16 3.07
CA LEU A 70 2.10 13.71 2.16
C LEU A 70 3.20 12.89 2.84
N LEU A 71 3.78 13.39 3.93
CA LEU A 71 4.83 12.67 4.65
C LEU A 71 4.30 11.35 5.23
N ARG A 72 3.13 11.38 5.89
CA ARG A 72 2.46 10.17 6.38
C ARG A 72 2.28 9.13 5.26
N TYR A 73 1.79 9.56 4.10
CA TYR A 73 1.58 8.68 2.96
C TYR A 73 2.90 8.08 2.44
N CYS A 74 3.91 8.93 2.23
CA CYS A 74 5.24 8.51 1.79
C CYS A 74 5.86 7.48 2.75
N SER A 75 5.87 7.78 4.05
CA SER A 75 6.41 6.87 5.07
C SER A 75 5.66 5.54 5.13
N THR A 76 4.33 5.56 5.02
CA THR A 76 3.50 4.33 4.99
C THR A 76 3.86 3.45 3.80
N LEU A 77 4.03 4.05 2.63
CA LEU A 77 4.40 3.34 1.43
C LEU A 77 5.81 2.75 1.54
N HIS A 78 6.79 3.53 2.01
CA HIS A 78 8.16 3.05 2.22
C HIS A 78 8.20 1.89 3.23
N GLY A 79 7.48 2.00 4.36
CA GLY A 79 7.35 0.92 5.33
C GLY A 79 6.76 -0.35 4.71
N THR A 80 5.67 -0.23 3.96
CA THR A 80 5.05 -1.37 3.25
C THR A 80 6.02 -1.99 2.23
N TRP A 81 6.76 -1.18 1.50
CA TRP A 81 7.65 -1.66 0.45
C TRP A 81 8.95 -2.26 0.97
N LEU A 82 9.33 -2.04 2.23
CA LEU A 82 10.42 -2.78 2.88
C LEU A 82 10.14 -4.27 2.92
N ILE A 83 8.88 -4.69 3.03
CA ILE A 83 8.49 -6.11 2.98
C ILE A 83 8.89 -6.72 1.64
N ASN A 84 8.70 -5.98 0.54
CA ASN A 84 9.06 -6.42 -0.81
C ASN A 84 10.57 -6.30 -1.14
N SER A 85 11.40 -5.78 -0.23
CA SER A 85 12.84 -5.61 -0.44
C SER A 85 13.67 -6.19 0.71
N LEU A 86 13.66 -5.52 1.86
CA LEU A 86 14.46 -5.88 3.03
C LEU A 86 14.10 -7.27 3.55
N ALA A 87 12.80 -7.59 3.66
CA ALA A 87 12.30 -8.87 4.16
C ALA A 87 12.50 -10.06 3.18
N HIS A 88 13.18 -9.84 2.05
CA HIS A 88 13.63 -10.89 1.15
C HIS A 88 15.17 -10.94 1.01
N LYS A 89 15.91 -10.14 1.78
CA LYS A 89 17.37 -10.01 1.61
C LYS A 89 18.17 -10.00 2.92
N TYR A 90 17.67 -9.38 3.98
CA TYR A 90 18.41 -9.21 5.23
C TYR A 90 17.58 -9.63 6.44
N GLY A 91 17.97 -10.75 7.06
CA GLY A 91 17.27 -11.34 8.19
C GLY A 91 17.60 -12.82 8.37
N PHE A 92 16.87 -13.49 9.26
CA PHE A 92 17.07 -14.90 9.60
C PHE A 92 16.10 -15.81 8.82
N LYS A 93 16.47 -17.08 8.61
CA LYS A 93 15.59 -18.09 7.98
C LYS A 93 15.42 -19.31 8.87
N PRO A 94 14.70 -19.19 10.01
CA PRO A 94 14.56 -20.30 10.95
C PRO A 94 13.71 -21.45 10.41
N TYR A 95 12.75 -21.17 9.50
CA TYR A 95 11.79 -22.17 9.03
C TYR A 95 12.15 -22.83 7.70
N ASN A 96 12.61 -22.04 6.71
CA ASN A 96 12.94 -22.57 5.38
C ASN A 96 14.10 -21.80 4.74
N PRO A 97 15.30 -22.40 4.61
CA PRO A 97 16.46 -21.72 4.04
C PRO A 97 16.40 -21.57 2.51
N ASN A 98 15.55 -22.34 1.82
CA ASN A 98 15.51 -22.42 0.35
C ASN A 98 14.67 -21.32 -0.32
N ILE A 99 13.85 -20.59 0.45
CA ILE A 99 13.07 -19.45 -0.06
C ILE A 99 13.81 -18.13 0.19
N THR A 100 13.43 -17.05 -0.49
CA THR A 100 14.09 -15.74 -0.32
C THR A 100 13.65 -15.00 0.93
N SER A 101 12.43 -15.22 1.41
CA SER A 101 11.88 -14.57 2.60
C SER A 101 12.75 -14.75 3.83
N VAL A 102 12.87 -13.70 4.64
CA VAL A 102 13.64 -13.66 5.89
C VAL A 102 12.85 -12.98 6.99
N GLU A 103 13.08 -13.40 8.23
CA GLU A 103 12.59 -12.76 9.44
C GLU A 103 13.46 -11.54 9.77
N ASN A 104 12.84 -10.36 9.82
CA ASN A 104 13.46 -9.11 10.25
C ASN A 104 12.64 -8.55 11.43
N LEU A 105 13.33 -8.21 12.53
CA LEU A 105 12.71 -7.71 13.76
C LEU A 105 12.34 -6.22 13.70
N TRP A 106 12.80 -5.51 12.66
CA TRP A 106 12.63 -4.08 12.44
C TRP A 106 11.85 -3.83 11.16
#